data_AF-A0A7L8AHW5-F1
#
_entry.id   AF-A0A7L8AHW5-F1
#
_cell.length_a   1.000
_cell.length_b   1.000
_cell.length_c   1.000
_cell.angle_alpha   90.00
_cell.angle_beta   90.00
_cell.angle_gamma   90.00
#
_symmetry.space_group_name_H-M   'P 1'
#
loop_
_entity.id
_entity.type
_entity.pdbx_description
1 polymer ?
#
loop_
_entity_poly.entity_id
_entity_poly.type
_entity_poly.pdbx_seq_one_letter_code
_entity_poly.pdbx_strand_id
1 'polypeptide(L)'
;MKNYIYPLFLFIICIGCTSQKNSDEFVTATEGRYLFNENEVIEIYFKDQILKAKWRGNDDIDLLKVNDSAFYMKELNEKMVFVSTPKMHIELAPKKEHDGVIYHFKKLNKNEKTPNEYFEAEEYDKALTAFLLIKEQDSLNPVIRERRLNSIGYNFLRDGKVKKAIEIFKINIALHPESSNVYDSTADAYVTLKNNEKAIEYYKKALAINPENHNAKRAYKKLTEEK
;
A
#
# COMPACT_ATOMS: atom_id res chain seq x y z
N MET A 1 -24.25 72.79 33.31
CA MET A 1 -24.24 71.31 33.38
C MET A 1 -23.69 70.79 32.05
N LYS A 2 -22.49 70.18 32.05
CA LYS A 2 -21.84 69.65 30.84
C LYS A 2 -22.24 68.18 30.67
N ASN A 3 -22.98 67.86 29.61
CA ASN A 3 -23.32 66.48 29.26
C ASN A 3 -22.18 65.87 28.44
N TYR A 4 -21.53 64.85 29.00
CA TYR A 4 -20.53 64.05 28.30
C TYR A 4 -21.24 62.84 27.66
N ILE A 5 -21.27 62.81 26.33
CA ILE A 5 -21.74 61.67 25.54
C ILE A 5 -20.53 60.76 25.31
N TYR A 6 -20.54 59.57 25.91
CA TYR A 6 -19.55 58.53 25.62
C TYR A 6 -19.99 57.74 24.38
N PRO A 7 -19.14 57.58 23.35
CA PRO A 7 -19.47 56.72 22.22
C PRO A 7 -19.35 55.26 22.67
N LEU A 8 -20.48 54.55 22.63
CA LEU A 8 -20.54 53.11 22.83
C LEU A 8 -19.88 52.44 21.62
N PHE A 9 -18.62 52.00 21.77
CA PHE A 9 -17.93 51.20 20.75
C PHE A 9 -18.63 49.84 20.65
N LEU A 10 -19.45 49.68 19.62
CA LEU A 10 -20.11 48.43 19.29
C LEU A 10 -19.03 47.45 18.80
N PHE A 11 -18.57 46.56 19.68
CA PHE A 11 -17.70 45.45 19.32
C PHE A 11 -18.51 44.47 18.47
N ILE A 12 -18.36 44.55 17.13
CA ILE A 12 -18.90 43.56 16.21
C ILE A 12 -18.10 42.28 16.43
N ILE A 13 -18.64 41.37 17.23
CA ILE A 13 -18.14 40.00 17.35
C ILE A 13 -18.51 39.32 16.03
N CYS A 14 -17.58 39.27 15.08
CA CYS A 14 -17.67 38.38 13.93
C CYS A 14 -17.63 36.94 14.46
N ILE A 15 -18.81 36.36 14.72
CA ILE A 15 -18.95 34.91 14.88
C ILE A 15 -18.66 34.33 13.50
N GLY A 16 -17.38 34.10 13.22
CA GLY A 16 -16.97 33.31 12.07
C GLY A 16 -17.50 31.91 12.29
N CYS A 17 -18.66 31.60 11.73
CA CYS A 17 -19.04 30.21 11.50
C CYS A 17 -17.91 29.60 10.67
N THR A 18 -17.05 28.80 11.29
CA THR A 18 -16.17 27.89 10.56
C THR A 18 -17.09 27.06 9.68
N SER A 19 -17.07 27.33 8.37
CA SER A 19 -17.85 26.60 7.40
C SER A 19 -17.52 25.12 7.55
N GLN A 20 -18.54 24.31 7.86
CA GLN A 20 -18.40 22.85 7.83
C GLN A 20 -17.97 22.40 6.42
N LYS A 21 -18.42 23.12 5.38
CA LYS A 21 -18.16 22.83 3.96
C LYS A 21 -16.77 23.31 3.52
N ASN A 22 -16.07 22.50 2.73
CA ASN A 22 -14.86 22.90 2.00
C ASN A 22 -15.23 23.63 0.69
N SER A 23 -14.30 24.40 0.11
CA SER A 23 -14.50 25.03 -1.19
C SER A 23 -14.57 24.00 -2.32
N ASP A 24 -15.31 24.30 -3.39
CA ASP A 24 -15.42 23.39 -4.53
C ASP A 24 -14.07 23.18 -5.25
N GLU A 25 -13.19 24.19 -5.21
CA GLU A 25 -11.79 24.10 -5.66
C GLU A 25 -11.00 23.07 -4.83
N PHE A 26 -11.11 23.13 -3.49
CA PHE A 26 -10.46 22.17 -2.61
C PHE A 26 -10.99 20.76 -2.85
N VAL A 27 -12.30 20.59 -2.98
CA VAL A 27 -12.95 19.30 -3.29
C VAL A 27 -12.33 18.72 -4.56
N THR A 28 -12.41 19.46 -5.67
CA THR A 28 -11.91 19.01 -6.97
C THR A 28 -10.40 18.71 -6.95
N ALA A 29 -9.61 19.54 -6.27
CA ALA A 29 -8.17 19.36 -6.18
C ALA A 29 -7.77 18.19 -5.29
N THR A 30 -8.60 17.83 -4.29
CA THR A 30 -8.28 16.83 -3.26
C THR A 30 -8.74 15.42 -3.65
N GLU A 31 -9.84 15.26 -4.35
CA GLU A 31 -10.31 13.93 -4.75
C GLU A 31 -9.29 13.20 -5.63
N GLY A 32 -9.11 11.90 -5.38
CA GLY A 32 -8.22 11.05 -6.16
C GLY A 32 -7.46 10.04 -5.33
N ARG A 33 -6.47 9.42 -5.97
CA ARG A 33 -5.74 8.29 -5.42
C ARG A 33 -4.39 8.76 -4.88
N TYR A 34 -4.04 8.35 -3.66
CA TYR A 34 -2.82 8.72 -2.97
C TYR A 34 -2.04 7.48 -2.58
N LEU A 35 -0.74 7.49 -2.88
CA LEU A 35 0.16 6.38 -2.61
C LEU A 35 0.48 6.32 -1.11
N PHE A 36 -0.13 5.38 -0.38
CA PHE A 36 0.11 5.18 1.05
C PHE A 36 1.49 4.54 1.30
N ASN A 37 1.84 3.58 0.45
CA ASN A 37 3.19 3.05 0.26
C ASN A 37 3.32 2.61 -1.20
N GLU A 38 4.48 2.13 -1.62
CA GLU A 38 4.81 1.80 -3.01
C GLU A 38 3.88 0.72 -3.64
N ASN A 39 3.01 0.09 -2.85
CA ASN A 39 2.10 -0.96 -3.27
C ASN A 39 0.63 -0.77 -2.85
N GLU A 40 0.31 0.23 -2.04
CA GLU A 40 -1.02 0.46 -1.45
C GLU A 40 -1.50 1.89 -1.70
N VAL A 41 -2.81 2.04 -1.94
CA VAL A 41 -3.45 3.32 -2.27
C VAL A 41 -4.55 3.63 -1.26
N ILE A 42 -4.68 4.91 -0.90
CA ILE A 42 -5.87 5.49 -0.28
C ILE A 42 -6.59 6.30 -1.37
N GLU A 43 -7.85 5.98 -1.64
CA GLU A 43 -8.68 6.79 -2.55
C GLU A 43 -9.50 7.78 -1.72
N ILE A 44 -9.37 9.07 -2.01
CA ILE A 44 -10.07 10.15 -1.34
C ILE A 44 -11.19 10.66 -2.25
N TYR A 45 -12.39 10.81 -1.69
CA TYR A 45 -13.56 11.33 -2.40
C TYR A 45 -14.48 12.09 -1.44
N PHE A 46 -15.41 12.90 -1.94
CA PHE A 46 -16.45 13.54 -1.15
C PHE A 46 -17.82 12.88 -1.38
N LYS A 47 -18.60 12.74 -0.32
CA LYS A 47 -20.01 12.35 -0.36
C LYS A 47 -20.77 13.19 0.66
N ASP A 48 -21.84 13.85 0.23
CA ASP A 48 -22.65 14.72 1.09
C ASP A 48 -21.81 15.76 1.86
N GLN A 49 -20.79 16.33 1.20
CA GLN A 49 -19.81 17.28 1.76
C GLN A 49 -18.87 16.72 2.84
N ILE A 50 -18.91 15.42 3.09
CA ILE A 50 -18.00 14.71 3.99
C ILE A 50 -16.85 14.14 3.16
N LEU A 51 -15.61 14.41 3.58
CA LEU A 51 -14.42 13.78 3.02
C LEU A 51 -14.39 12.31 3.45
N LYS A 52 -14.21 11.43 2.49
CA LYS A 52 -14.20 9.98 2.70
C LYS A 52 -12.99 9.32 2.07
N ALA A 53 -12.66 8.14 2.55
CA ALA A 53 -11.59 7.32 2.02
C ALA A 53 -12.05 5.89 1.70
N LYS A 54 -11.48 5.32 0.64
CA LYS A 54 -11.41 3.88 0.42
C LYS A 54 -10.03 3.38 0.79
N TRP A 55 -9.95 2.43 1.70
CA TRP A 55 -8.69 1.84 2.13
C TRP A 55 -8.88 0.45 2.72
N ARG A 56 -8.05 -0.50 2.29
CA ARG A 56 -8.00 -1.89 2.82
C ARG A 56 -9.36 -2.59 2.87
N GLY A 57 -10.16 -2.42 1.82
CA GLY A 57 -11.47 -3.07 1.66
C GLY A 57 -12.62 -2.38 2.39
N ASN A 58 -12.36 -1.28 3.10
CA ASN A 58 -13.41 -0.37 3.55
C ASN A 58 -13.51 0.79 2.58
N ASP A 59 -14.66 0.90 1.91
CA ASP A 59 -14.90 1.87 0.85
C ASP A 59 -15.67 3.11 1.34
N ASP A 60 -15.97 3.23 2.63
CA ASP A 60 -16.79 4.33 3.18
C ASP A 60 -16.25 4.87 4.52
N ILE A 61 -14.94 5.13 4.58
CA ILE A 61 -14.29 5.67 5.78
C ILE A 61 -14.54 7.17 5.89
N ASP A 62 -15.16 7.63 6.97
CA ASP A 62 -15.34 9.06 7.24
C ASP A 62 -14.07 9.71 7.78
N LEU A 63 -13.65 10.83 7.17
CA LEU A 63 -12.56 11.65 7.66
C LEU A 63 -13.12 12.86 8.42
N LEU A 64 -12.73 13.00 9.69
CA LEU A 64 -13.19 14.08 10.55
C LEU A 64 -12.47 15.38 10.20
N LYS A 65 -13.21 16.41 9.79
CA LYS A 65 -12.65 17.72 9.46
C LYS A 65 -12.04 18.37 10.72
N VAL A 66 -10.75 18.70 10.66
CA VAL A 66 -10.03 19.48 11.67
C VAL A 66 -9.99 20.95 11.27
N ASN A 67 -9.67 21.20 10.00
CA ASN A 67 -9.78 22.50 9.34
C ASN A 67 -9.93 22.31 7.82
N ASP A 68 -9.88 23.37 7.02
CA ASP A 68 -10.10 23.29 5.57
C ASP A 68 -9.08 22.44 4.80
N SER A 69 -7.90 22.21 5.37
CA SER A 69 -6.82 21.42 4.76
C SER A 69 -6.45 20.18 5.55
N ALA A 70 -6.99 19.99 6.75
CA ALA A 70 -6.57 18.92 7.66
C ALA A 70 -7.76 18.10 8.14
N PHE A 71 -7.61 16.79 8.07
CA PHE A 71 -8.63 15.83 8.44
C PHE A 71 -8.02 14.69 9.25
N TYR A 72 -8.79 14.11 10.16
CA TYR A 72 -8.36 12.96 10.96
C TYR A 72 -9.02 11.69 10.44
N MET A 73 -8.21 10.66 10.20
CA MET A 73 -8.65 9.32 9.80
C MET A 73 -8.40 8.34 10.95
N LYS A 74 -9.48 7.80 11.52
CA LYS A 74 -9.42 6.96 12.72
C LYS A 74 -8.66 5.65 12.48
N GLU A 75 -8.82 5.07 11.31
CA GLU A 75 -8.23 3.79 10.89
C GLU A 75 -6.71 3.88 10.74
N LEU A 76 -6.20 5.06 10.37
CA LEU A 76 -4.78 5.36 10.42
C LEU A 76 -4.33 5.83 11.80
N ASN A 77 -5.27 6.33 12.62
CA ASN A 77 -4.99 7.12 13.81
C ASN A 77 -4.12 8.34 13.47
N GLU A 78 -4.31 8.94 12.30
CA GLU A 78 -3.46 10.03 11.79
C GLU A 78 -4.27 11.25 11.38
N LYS A 79 -3.65 12.42 11.56
CA LYS A 79 -4.13 13.68 10.98
C LYS A 79 -3.43 13.89 9.64
N MET A 80 -4.22 13.87 8.58
CA MET A 80 -3.82 14.04 7.20
C MET A 80 -3.96 15.52 6.82
N VAL A 81 -2.89 16.12 6.32
CA VAL A 81 -2.84 17.51 5.84
C VAL A 81 -2.71 17.49 4.32
N PHE A 82 -3.68 18.08 3.63
CA PHE A 82 -3.71 18.19 2.17
C PHE A 82 -2.97 19.45 1.74
N VAL A 83 -1.84 19.26 1.06
CA VAL A 83 -0.92 20.32 0.66
C VAL A 83 -0.97 20.48 -0.85
N SER A 84 -1.36 21.67 -1.32
CA SER A 84 -1.61 21.94 -2.75
C SER A 84 -0.35 22.27 -3.56
N THR A 85 0.76 22.67 -2.91
CA THR A 85 1.99 23.09 -3.58
C THR A 85 3.17 22.18 -3.22
N PRO A 86 4.07 21.85 -4.16
CA PRO A 86 4.05 22.19 -5.59
C PRO A 86 3.00 21.40 -6.40
N LYS A 87 2.48 20.29 -5.85
CA LYS A 87 1.38 19.49 -6.39
C LYS A 87 0.58 18.96 -5.20
N MET A 88 -0.72 18.73 -5.40
CA MET A 88 -1.56 18.10 -4.37
C MET A 88 -0.94 16.79 -3.86
N HIS A 89 -0.73 16.70 -2.56
CA HIS A 89 -0.27 15.53 -1.84
C HIS A 89 -0.79 15.58 -0.40
N ILE A 90 -0.61 14.49 0.34
CA ILE A 90 -0.97 14.41 1.75
C ILE A 90 0.31 14.34 2.58
N GLU A 91 0.39 15.13 3.63
CA GLU A 91 1.39 15.00 4.68
C GLU A 91 0.73 14.51 5.96
N LEU A 92 1.36 13.57 6.66
CA LEU A 92 0.92 13.23 8.02
C LEU A 92 1.43 14.28 9.00
N ALA A 93 0.57 14.70 9.91
CA ALA A 93 0.95 15.64 10.93
C ALA A 93 2.04 15.05 11.85
N PRO A 94 3.06 15.85 12.24
CA PRO A 94 4.13 15.38 13.11
C PRO A 94 3.62 14.83 14.44
N LYS A 95 4.29 13.78 14.92
CA LYS A 95 4.01 13.10 16.19
C LYS A 95 5.29 12.84 16.96
N LYS A 96 5.18 12.77 18.29
CA LYS A 96 6.33 12.50 19.16
C LYS A 96 6.91 11.10 18.95
N GLU A 97 6.05 10.14 18.60
CA GLU A 97 6.39 8.75 18.36
C GLU A 97 7.31 8.57 17.15
N HIS A 98 7.28 9.52 16.20
CA HIS A 98 8.06 9.53 14.96
C HIS A 98 8.68 10.92 14.72
N ASP A 99 9.28 11.49 15.77
CA ASP A 99 9.88 12.83 15.70
C ASP A 99 10.92 12.91 14.57
N GLY A 100 10.84 13.97 13.78
CA GLY A 100 11.68 14.19 12.60
C GLY A 100 11.32 13.38 11.35
N VAL A 101 10.29 12.53 11.37
CA VAL A 101 9.82 11.80 10.17
C VAL A 101 8.56 12.45 9.61
N ILE A 102 8.61 12.85 8.34
CA ILE A 102 7.44 13.34 7.60
C ILE A 102 7.04 12.27 6.59
N TYR A 103 5.79 11.83 6.68
CA TYR A 103 5.21 10.89 5.73
C TYR A 103 4.44 11.66 4.67
N HIS A 104 4.75 11.39 3.41
CA HIS A 104 4.09 12.01 2.27
C HIS A 104 3.37 10.95 1.42
N PHE A 105 2.09 11.17 1.14
CA PHE A 105 1.36 10.37 0.16
C PHE A 105 1.21 11.16 -1.13
N LYS A 106 1.97 10.73 -2.15
CA LYS A 106 1.92 11.30 -3.50
C LYS A 106 0.54 11.07 -4.10
N LYS A 107 -0.07 12.11 -4.68
CA LYS A 107 -1.25 11.95 -5.53
C LYS A 107 -0.86 11.31 -6.86
N LEU A 108 -1.45 10.15 -7.14
CA LEU A 108 -1.24 9.37 -8.35
C LEU A 108 -1.91 10.04 -9.55
N ASN A 109 -1.31 9.87 -10.72
CA ASN A 109 -1.96 10.26 -11.97
C ASN A 109 -3.12 9.30 -12.28
N LYS A 110 -4.11 9.74 -13.07
CA LYS A 110 -5.37 9.02 -13.32
C LYS A 110 -5.19 7.53 -13.67
N ASN A 111 -4.19 7.20 -14.48
CA ASN A 111 -3.94 5.84 -14.97
C ASN A 111 -2.70 5.18 -14.34
N GLU A 112 -2.08 5.81 -13.34
CA GLU A 112 -0.94 5.24 -12.64
C GLU A 112 -1.41 4.11 -11.74
N LYS A 113 -0.79 2.93 -11.89
CA LYS A 113 -1.12 1.73 -11.12
C LYS A 113 0.07 1.34 -10.24
N THR A 114 -0.21 0.84 -9.04
CA THR A 114 0.79 0.22 -8.17
C THR A 114 1.13 -1.18 -8.69
N PRO A 115 2.25 -1.80 -8.24
CA PRO A 115 2.55 -3.19 -8.57
C PRO A 115 1.39 -4.13 -8.22
N ASN A 116 0.73 -3.94 -7.07
CA ASN A 116 -0.42 -4.73 -6.65
C ASN A 116 -1.62 -4.58 -7.59
N GLU A 117 -1.87 -3.38 -8.12
CA GLU A 117 -2.98 -3.17 -9.05
C GLU A 117 -2.72 -3.82 -10.41
N TYR A 118 -1.48 -3.81 -10.89
CA TYR A 118 -1.11 -4.62 -12.06
C TYR A 118 -1.27 -6.11 -11.76
N PHE A 119 -0.84 -6.55 -10.58
CA PHE A 119 -0.92 -7.95 -10.17
C PHE A 119 -2.37 -8.45 -10.07
N GLU A 120 -3.26 -7.68 -9.43
CA GLU A 120 -4.68 -8.01 -9.32
C GLU A 120 -5.40 -7.97 -10.67
N ALA A 121 -4.95 -7.13 -11.60
CA ALA A 121 -5.43 -7.10 -12.98
C ALA A 121 -4.85 -8.22 -13.87
N GLU A 122 -4.07 -9.16 -13.30
CA GLU A 122 -3.34 -10.22 -14.01
C GLU A 122 -2.34 -9.72 -15.06
N GLU A 123 -1.93 -8.46 -14.98
CA GLU A 123 -0.87 -7.84 -15.80
C GLU A 123 0.51 -8.15 -15.17
N TYR A 124 0.83 -9.44 -15.00
CA TYR A 124 1.96 -9.89 -14.19
C TYR A 124 3.33 -9.38 -14.64
N ASP A 125 3.55 -9.20 -15.95
CA ASP A 125 4.80 -8.64 -16.48
C ASP A 125 4.99 -7.17 -16.05
N LYS A 126 3.90 -6.40 -16.02
CA LYS A 126 3.92 -5.01 -15.55
C LYS A 126 4.08 -4.95 -14.04
N ALA A 127 3.42 -5.86 -13.30
CA ALA A 127 3.61 -5.98 -11.85
C ALA A 127 5.08 -6.28 -11.52
N LEU A 128 5.69 -7.26 -12.20
CA LEU A 128 7.10 -7.59 -12.04
C LEU A 128 8.00 -6.38 -12.30
N THR A 129 7.78 -5.69 -13.43
CA THR A 129 8.55 -4.47 -13.77
C THR A 129 8.42 -3.41 -12.67
N ALA A 130 7.22 -3.20 -12.15
CA ALA A 130 6.97 -2.22 -11.09
C ALA A 130 7.61 -2.63 -9.75
N PHE A 131 7.62 -3.92 -9.39
CA PHE A 131 8.32 -4.41 -8.19
C PHE A 131 9.85 -4.27 -8.33
N LEU A 132 10.41 -4.52 -9.52
CA LEU A 132 11.84 -4.33 -9.78
C LEU A 132 12.23 -2.85 -9.68
N LEU A 133 11.37 -1.93 -10.14
CA LEU A 133 11.59 -0.50 -9.99
C LEU A 133 11.63 -0.06 -8.51
N ILE A 134 10.78 -0.65 -7.65
CA ILE A 134 10.87 -0.41 -6.20
C ILE A 134 12.24 -0.82 -5.68
N LYS A 135 12.77 -1.98 -6.09
CA LYS A 135 14.10 -2.45 -5.68
C LYS A 135 15.22 -1.53 -6.16
N GLU A 136 15.11 -0.99 -7.36
CA GLU A 136 16.06 -0.03 -7.92
C GLU A 136 16.10 1.28 -7.11
N GLN A 137 14.92 1.78 -6.71
CA GLN A 137 14.79 3.02 -5.95
C GLN A 137 15.15 2.85 -4.46
N ASP A 138 14.68 1.77 -3.84
CA ASP A 138 14.93 1.42 -2.46
C ASP A 138 14.95 -0.11 -2.30
N SER A 139 16.17 -0.65 -2.33
CA SER A 139 16.40 -2.09 -2.16
C SER A 139 15.99 -2.66 -0.80
N LEU A 140 15.80 -1.80 0.22
CA LEU A 140 15.39 -2.19 1.57
C LEU A 140 13.88 -2.01 1.80
N ASN A 141 13.15 -1.60 0.76
CA ASN A 141 11.74 -1.28 0.85
C ASN A 141 10.94 -2.47 1.42
N PRO A 142 10.10 -2.26 2.45
CA PRO A 142 9.33 -3.33 3.08
C PRO A 142 8.37 -4.09 2.15
N VAL A 143 7.93 -3.49 1.05
CA VAL A 143 7.04 -4.09 0.05
C VAL A 143 7.68 -5.29 -0.63
N ILE A 144 8.98 -5.19 -0.97
CA ILE A 144 9.71 -6.20 -1.74
C ILE A 144 10.45 -7.22 -0.86
N ARG A 145 10.27 -7.18 0.46
CA ARG A 145 10.92 -8.13 1.38
C ARG A 145 10.51 -9.56 1.04
N GLU A 146 11.50 -10.43 0.90
CA GLU A 146 11.31 -11.84 0.52
C GLU A 146 10.21 -12.53 1.34
N ARG A 147 10.28 -12.43 2.67
CA ARG A 147 9.31 -13.04 3.60
C ARG A 147 7.88 -12.52 3.38
N ARG A 148 7.71 -11.24 3.04
CA ARG A 148 6.39 -10.64 2.81
C ARG A 148 5.76 -11.24 1.55
N LEU A 149 6.50 -11.24 0.44
CA LEU A 149 6.05 -11.83 -0.82
C LEU A 149 5.80 -13.33 -0.66
N ASN A 150 6.64 -14.02 0.10
CA ASN A 150 6.47 -15.43 0.41
C ASN A 150 5.13 -15.69 1.13
N SER A 151 4.84 -14.87 2.15
CA SER A 151 3.59 -14.97 2.91
C SER A 151 2.37 -14.71 2.03
N ILE A 152 2.44 -13.76 1.10
CA ILE A 152 1.36 -13.50 0.13
C ILE A 152 1.14 -14.73 -0.77
N GLY A 153 2.21 -15.34 -1.28
CA GLY A 153 2.12 -16.55 -2.09
C GLY A 153 1.47 -17.72 -1.36
N TYR A 154 1.86 -17.99 -0.11
CA TYR A 154 1.22 -19.04 0.70
C TYR A 154 -0.23 -18.71 1.06
N ASN A 155 -0.58 -17.44 1.27
CA ASN A 155 -1.99 -17.05 1.42
C ASN A 155 -2.79 -17.38 0.15
N PHE A 156 -2.26 -17.09 -1.04
CA PHE A 156 -2.91 -17.48 -2.29
C PHE A 156 -3.05 -19.00 -2.43
N LEU A 157 -2.04 -19.79 -2.03
CA LEU A 157 -2.16 -21.26 -2.03
C LEU A 157 -3.27 -21.74 -1.09
N ARG A 158 -3.35 -21.20 0.12
CA ARG A 158 -4.41 -21.52 1.09
C ARG A 158 -5.81 -21.17 0.55
N ASP A 159 -5.91 -20.07 -0.19
CA ASP A 159 -7.15 -19.62 -0.82
C ASP A 159 -7.47 -20.37 -2.13
N GLY A 160 -6.66 -21.36 -2.53
CA GLY A 160 -6.82 -22.10 -3.78
C GLY A 160 -6.45 -21.32 -5.05
N LYS A 161 -5.93 -20.10 -4.92
CA LYS A 161 -5.52 -19.21 -6.02
C LYS A 161 -4.11 -19.55 -6.51
N VAL A 162 -3.91 -20.80 -6.93
CA VAL A 162 -2.59 -21.37 -7.27
C VAL A 162 -1.87 -20.58 -8.37
N LYS A 163 -2.58 -20.09 -9.39
CA LYS A 163 -1.98 -19.24 -10.45
C LYS A 163 -1.36 -17.97 -9.87
N LYS A 164 -2.11 -17.22 -9.04
CA LYS A 164 -1.59 -16.00 -8.38
C LYS A 164 -0.41 -16.32 -7.47
N ALA A 165 -0.46 -17.44 -6.72
CA ALA A 165 0.68 -17.87 -5.91
C ALA A 165 1.96 -18.05 -6.73
N ILE A 166 1.88 -18.75 -7.87
CA ILE A 166 3.03 -18.94 -8.76
C ILE A 166 3.59 -17.61 -9.26
N GLU A 167 2.73 -16.67 -9.67
CA GLU A 167 3.19 -15.37 -10.19
C GLU A 167 3.84 -14.50 -9.12
N ILE A 168 3.32 -14.48 -7.89
CA ILE A 168 3.99 -13.72 -6.81
C ILE A 168 5.30 -14.38 -6.38
N PHE A 169 5.41 -15.72 -6.41
CA PHE A 169 6.67 -16.40 -6.15
C PHE A 169 7.71 -16.16 -7.25
N LYS A 170 7.30 -16.08 -8.53
CA LYS A 170 8.20 -15.66 -9.61
C LYS A 170 8.73 -14.24 -9.43
N ILE A 171 7.87 -13.32 -9.00
CA ILE A 171 8.30 -11.96 -8.63
C ILE A 171 9.31 -12.03 -7.49
N ASN A 172 9.07 -12.87 -6.48
CA ASN A 172 10.00 -13.08 -5.38
C ASN A 172 11.36 -13.64 -5.85
N ILE A 173 11.37 -14.58 -6.80
CA ILE A 173 12.60 -15.08 -7.46
C ILE A 173 13.36 -13.95 -8.16
N ALA A 174 12.67 -13.11 -8.94
CA ALA A 174 13.32 -12.02 -9.65
C ALA A 174 13.94 -10.98 -8.69
N LEU A 175 13.32 -10.78 -7.52
CA LEU A 175 13.83 -9.88 -6.49
C LEU A 175 14.94 -10.51 -5.64
N HIS A 176 14.90 -11.83 -5.40
CA HIS A 176 15.81 -12.55 -4.50
C HIS A 176 16.35 -13.84 -5.13
N PRO A 177 17.09 -13.77 -6.25
CA PRO A 177 17.49 -14.96 -7.03
C PRO A 177 18.50 -15.86 -6.31
N GLU A 178 19.15 -15.38 -5.25
CA GLU A 178 20.11 -16.16 -4.46
C GLU A 178 19.49 -16.80 -3.21
N SER A 179 18.17 -16.71 -3.04
CA SER A 179 17.48 -17.28 -1.89
C SER A 179 16.97 -18.69 -2.23
N SER A 180 17.44 -19.71 -1.51
CA SER A 180 16.89 -21.06 -1.70
C SER A 180 15.39 -21.14 -1.37
N ASN A 181 14.91 -20.28 -0.48
CA ASN A 181 13.52 -20.27 -0.01
C ASN A 181 12.54 -19.86 -1.12
N VAL A 182 12.90 -18.95 -2.04
CA VAL A 182 11.97 -18.53 -3.11
C VAL A 182 11.75 -19.63 -4.16
N TYR A 183 12.76 -20.45 -4.44
CA TYR A 183 12.62 -21.60 -5.33
C TYR A 183 11.85 -22.73 -4.65
N ASP A 184 12.09 -22.98 -3.37
CA ASP A 184 11.35 -23.93 -2.53
C ASP A 184 9.85 -23.61 -2.52
N SER A 185 9.47 -22.37 -2.20
CA SER A 185 8.06 -21.96 -2.19
C SER A 185 7.41 -21.98 -3.58
N THR A 186 8.17 -21.73 -4.65
CA THR A 186 7.68 -21.93 -6.02
C THR A 186 7.43 -23.41 -6.31
N ALA A 187 8.28 -24.31 -5.82
CA ALA A 187 8.10 -25.75 -5.96
C ALA A 187 6.85 -26.23 -5.21
N ASP A 188 6.61 -25.77 -3.99
CA ASP A 188 5.37 -26.04 -3.21
C ASP A 188 4.10 -25.66 -4.02
N ALA A 189 4.14 -24.53 -4.72
CA ALA A 189 3.03 -24.11 -5.58
C ALA A 189 2.82 -25.07 -6.76
N TYR A 190 3.89 -25.60 -7.36
CA TYR A 190 3.81 -26.59 -8.43
C TYR A 190 3.35 -27.97 -7.93
N VAL A 191 3.72 -28.37 -6.71
CA VAL A 191 3.14 -29.56 -6.05
C VAL A 191 1.63 -29.38 -5.88
N THR A 192 1.19 -28.20 -5.44
CA THR A 192 -0.23 -27.87 -5.28
C THR A 192 -0.98 -27.93 -6.62
N LEU A 193 -0.31 -27.53 -7.72
CA LEU A 193 -0.80 -27.65 -9.10
C LEU A 193 -0.75 -29.09 -9.65
N LYS A 194 -0.26 -30.06 -8.87
CA LYS A 194 0.02 -31.45 -9.30
C LYS A 194 1.01 -31.56 -10.45
N ASN A 195 1.85 -30.54 -10.65
CA ASN A 195 2.94 -30.56 -11.63
C ASN A 195 4.25 -30.95 -10.93
N ASN A 196 4.37 -32.24 -10.64
CA ASN A 196 5.52 -32.78 -9.91
C ASN A 196 6.84 -32.60 -10.67
N GLU A 197 6.81 -32.61 -12.01
CA GLU A 197 8.01 -32.40 -12.84
C GLU A 197 8.61 -31.01 -12.60
N LYS A 198 7.78 -29.95 -12.67
CA LYS A 198 8.24 -28.59 -12.36
C LYS A 198 8.61 -28.44 -10.90
N ALA A 199 7.86 -29.03 -9.97
CA ALA A 199 8.21 -28.97 -8.55
C ALA A 199 9.62 -29.53 -8.30
N ILE A 200 9.94 -30.69 -8.88
CA ILE A 200 11.28 -31.31 -8.81
C ILE A 200 12.35 -30.38 -9.38
N GLU A 201 12.10 -29.70 -10.50
CA GLU A 201 13.04 -28.73 -11.08
C GLU A 201 13.34 -27.57 -10.10
N TYR A 202 12.31 -26.98 -9.50
CA TYR A 202 12.47 -25.87 -8.56
C TYR A 202 13.12 -26.30 -7.23
N TYR A 203 12.77 -27.49 -6.71
CA TYR A 203 13.48 -28.03 -5.54
C TYR A 203 14.96 -28.30 -5.81
N LYS A 204 15.32 -28.77 -7.02
CA LYS A 204 16.74 -28.90 -7.41
C LYS A 204 17.45 -27.55 -7.39
N LYS A 205 16.82 -26.48 -7.89
CA LYS A 205 17.39 -25.13 -7.82
C LYS A 205 17.55 -24.66 -6.38
N ALA A 206 16.55 -24.85 -5.53
CA ALA A 206 16.62 -24.53 -4.10
C ALA A 206 17.80 -25.24 -3.42
N LEU A 207 17.97 -26.53 -3.67
CA LEU A 207 19.05 -27.36 -3.10
C LEU A 207 20.42 -27.07 -3.69
N ALA A 208 20.50 -26.59 -4.94
CA ALA A 208 21.75 -26.12 -5.53
C ALA A 208 22.26 -24.84 -4.87
N ILE A 209 21.35 -23.95 -4.45
CA ILE A 209 21.67 -22.71 -3.72
C ILE A 209 21.97 -23.02 -2.25
N ASN A 210 21.13 -23.83 -1.60
CA ASN A 210 21.31 -24.22 -0.21
C ASN A 210 21.00 -25.73 -0.03
N PRO A 211 22.04 -26.59 0.01
CA PRO A 211 21.90 -28.02 0.25
C PRO A 211 21.22 -28.38 1.58
N GLU A 212 21.24 -27.46 2.56
CA GLU A 212 20.65 -27.63 3.89
C GLU A 212 19.20 -27.12 3.98
N ASN A 213 18.57 -26.74 2.85
CA ASN A 213 17.12 -26.49 2.85
C ASN A 213 16.36 -27.80 3.13
N HIS A 214 16.00 -28.01 4.38
CA HIS A 214 15.31 -29.22 4.85
C HIS A 214 13.94 -29.44 4.21
N ASN A 215 13.18 -28.38 3.91
CA ASN A 215 11.87 -28.51 3.26
C ASN A 215 12.05 -29.02 1.83
N ALA A 216 12.89 -28.35 1.05
CA ALA A 216 13.21 -28.76 -0.31
C ALA A 216 13.78 -30.18 -0.38
N LYS A 217 14.69 -30.55 0.54
CA LYS A 217 15.29 -31.89 0.60
C LYS A 217 14.24 -32.98 0.84
N ARG A 218 13.34 -32.76 1.81
CA ARG A 218 12.26 -33.70 2.15
C ARG A 218 11.26 -33.83 1.00
N ALA A 219 10.81 -32.72 0.45
CA ALA A 219 9.81 -32.72 -0.62
C ALA A 219 10.37 -33.30 -1.92
N TYR A 220 11.61 -32.96 -2.29
CA TYR A 220 12.31 -33.54 -3.44
C TYR A 220 12.40 -35.07 -3.32
N LYS A 221 12.91 -35.56 -2.19
CA LYS A 221 13.05 -37.00 -1.92
C LYS A 221 11.71 -37.72 -2.10
N LYS A 222 10.65 -37.18 -1.48
CA LYS A 222 9.29 -37.72 -1.58
C LYS A 222 8.85 -37.86 -3.04
N LEU A 223 8.99 -36.80 -3.84
CA LEU A 223 8.53 -36.79 -5.24
C LEU A 223 9.35 -37.68 -6.17
N THR A 224 10.59 -38.01 -5.82
CA THR A 224 11.46 -38.85 -6.66
C THR A 224 11.45 -40.33 -6.29
N GLU A 225 11.15 -40.65 -5.03
CA GLU A 225 11.16 -42.03 -4.52
C GLU A 225 9.77 -42.69 -4.51
N GLU A 226 8.68 -41.92 -4.59
CA GLU A 226 7.30 -42.44 -4.69
C GLU A 226 6.87 -42.81 -6.14
N LYS A 227 7.82 -43.08 -7.05
CA LYS A 227 7.57 -43.54 -8.42
C LYS A 227 7.69 -45.06 -8.53
#